data_AF-E4SCZ2-F1
#
_entry.id   AF-E4SCZ2-F1
#
_cell.length_a   1.000
_cell.length_b   1.000
_cell.length_c   1.000
_cell.angle_alpha   90.00
_cell.angle_beta   90.00
_cell.angle_gamma   90.00
#
_symmetry.space_group_name_H-M   'P 1'
#
loop_
_entity.id
_entity.type
_entity.pdbx_description
1 polymer ?
#
loop_
_entity_poly.entity_id
_entity_poly.type
_entity_poly.pdbx_seq_one_letter_code
_entity_poly.pdbx_strand_id
1 'polypeptide(L)'
;MAYKNFKLAIYCPAGFLKNVELETLEKDLDFFKRHLDISKVYLETHRGADTIPRENMLKIKEFFERENIKTSGGITATVIFENEELDYYRIFNTFCYTNQKHLDKLKEIVQYTASLFDEIILDDFFFTACTCPSCIKAKGNLSWSEFRLNLMTEVSREYVIKAAKSVKPDVKLIIKYPNWIESYQETGYNPQTQVEIFDYTYTGTETRDPAYTQQHLPRYASYSLLRWFENLKPGKNLGGWFDALDCLYNIGSYLEQANLTVFAKAKEITLFDFSRLRNSVFVPALGLQLRHLDEICKYIENPIGIPVYHPFNSYGEDHIYDYLGMVGIPFELTPHFSENSDIVFITADCTNDKGIIKKLKNHLLAGKGIIMTSGFLKSMQGKGIEDLTSVRVTDKKVFTNLFAIKTEVCSFSKYVYGKKEILIPVLEHRTNASWQEIVAISGENNFPILMKDSYGKGTIYTLTVPENYSDIYNYPPEVLTEVRKVFMKNFDFYIEAEGKIAIFAYSNDTFIIESFLPYRCKVNVHLKIKDKKLMDALRNFEFKPSLVSQNENIYEINLEPTSFRVLKLEN
;
A
#
# COMPACT_ATOMS: atom_id res chain seq x y z
N MET A 1 -1.78 28.92 6.95
CA MET A 1 -2.89 28.96 5.96
C MET A 1 -3.27 27.52 5.67
N ALA A 2 -4.53 27.11 5.81
CA ALA A 2 -4.93 25.71 5.56
C ALA A 2 -4.43 25.17 4.20
N TYR A 3 -3.99 23.90 4.18
CA TYR A 3 -3.72 23.18 2.94
C TYR A 3 -4.98 23.13 2.07
N LYS A 4 -4.80 23.26 0.76
CA LYS A 4 -5.93 23.40 -0.18
C LYS A 4 -6.45 22.06 -0.70
N ASN A 5 -5.58 21.06 -0.80
CA ASN A 5 -5.88 19.82 -1.53
C ASN A 5 -6.10 18.61 -0.62
N PHE A 6 -5.70 18.69 0.65
CA PHE A 6 -5.95 17.67 1.66
C PHE A 6 -6.14 18.32 3.03
N LYS A 7 -6.77 17.59 3.94
CA LYS A 7 -6.86 17.97 5.36
C LYS A 7 -5.72 17.37 6.14
N LEU A 8 -5.23 18.08 7.14
CA LEU A 8 -4.27 17.54 8.10
C LEU A 8 -4.97 17.35 9.46
N ALA A 9 -4.84 16.13 9.98
CA ALA A 9 -5.31 15.72 11.28
C ALA A 9 -4.17 15.18 12.14
N ILE A 10 -4.29 15.29 13.46
CA ILE A 10 -3.40 14.62 14.42
C ILE A 10 -4.24 13.76 15.36
N TYR A 11 -3.78 12.53 15.58
CA TYR A 11 -4.40 11.63 16.55
C TYR A 11 -3.82 11.87 17.95
N CYS A 12 -4.70 12.03 18.94
CA CYS A 12 -4.35 12.32 20.32
C CYS A 12 -4.69 11.11 21.21
N PRO A 13 -3.70 10.29 21.62
CA PRO A 13 -3.95 9.07 22.38
C PRO A 13 -4.47 9.33 23.79
N ALA A 14 -5.29 8.43 24.32
CA ALA A 14 -5.93 8.52 25.63
C ALA A 14 -4.88 8.58 26.76
N GLY A 15 -3.80 7.80 26.65
CA GLY A 15 -2.71 7.85 27.65
C GLY A 15 -2.08 9.25 27.81
N PHE A 16 -2.05 10.03 26.72
CA PHE A 16 -1.63 11.44 26.75
C PHE A 16 -2.76 12.33 27.26
N LEU A 17 -3.97 12.22 26.69
CA LEU A 17 -5.11 13.07 27.04
C LEU A 17 -5.55 12.93 28.52
N LYS A 18 -5.28 11.79 29.15
CA LYS A 18 -5.63 11.53 30.55
C LYS A 18 -4.90 12.46 31.53
N ASN A 19 -3.66 12.81 31.21
CA ASN A 19 -2.74 13.47 32.15
C ASN A 19 -2.27 14.85 31.66
N VAL A 20 -2.73 15.30 30.49
CA VAL A 20 -2.28 16.58 29.92
C VAL A 20 -3.03 17.74 30.56
N GLU A 21 -2.28 18.73 31.04
CA GLU A 21 -2.83 20.02 31.48
C GLU A 21 -3.05 20.95 30.29
N LEU A 22 -4.09 21.79 30.34
CA LEU A 22 -4.45 22.68 29.23
C LEU A 22 -3.30 23.63 28.83
N GLU A 23 -2.52 24.13 29.78
CA GLU A 23 -1.35 24.98 29.50
C GLU A 23 -0.28 24.22 28.70
N THR A 24 -0.05 22.94 29.01
CA THR A 24 0.87 22.10 28.25
C THR A 24 0.32 21.83 26.85
N LEU A 25 -0.99 21.56 26.75
CA LEU A 25 -1.66 21.34 25.48
C LEU A 25 -1.58 22.57 24.57
N GLU A 26 -1.76 23.77 25.12
CA GLU A 26 -1.61 25.05 24.42
C GLU A 26 -0.20 25.24 23.88
N LYS A 27 0.82 25.06 24.72
CA LYS A 27 2.22 25.15 24.31
C LYS A 27 2.60 24.14 23.22
N ASP A 28 2.12 22.90 23.34
CA ASP A 28 2.39 21.86 22.35
C ASP A 28 1.63 22.14 21.05
N LEU A 29 0.39 22.63 21.11
CA LEU A 29 -0.36 23.06 19.93
C LEU A 29 0.31 24.24 19.22
N ASP A 30 0.83 25.22 19.96
CA ASP A 30 1.62 26.32 19.40
C ASP A 30 2.85 25.83 18.64
N PHE A 31 3.52 24.80 19.14
CA PHE A 31 4.61 24.15 18.41
C PHE A 31 4.14 23.59 17.09
N PHE A 32 3.03 22.86 17.07
CA PHE A 32 2.52 22.34 15.81
C PHE A 32 2.08 23.44 14.86
N LYS A 33 1.35 24.47 15.33
CA LYS A 33 0.85 25.58 14.50
C LYS A 33 1.97 26.41 13.85
N ARG A 34 3.17 26.42 14.43
CA ARG A 34 4.35 27.04 13.80
C ARG A 34 4.80 26.34 12.51
N HIS A 35 4.47 25.06 12.35
CA HIS A 35 5.00 24.23 11.27
C HIS A 35 3.91 23.62 10.39
N LEU A 36 2.73 23.36 10.93
CA LEU A 36 1.65 22.60 10.33
C LEU A 36 0.33 23.37 10.38
N ASP A 37 -0.43 23.28 9.29
CA ASP A 37 -1.80 23.78 9.22
C ASP A 37 -2.79 22.67 9.62
N ILE A 38 -2.91 22.43 10.92
CA ILE A 38 -3.82 21.42 11.48
C ILE A 38 -5.28 21.89 11.32
N SER A 39 -6.10 21.06 10.70
CA SER A 39 -7.54 21.32 10.50
C SER A 39 -8.43 20.51 11.44
N LYS A 40 -7.88 19.43 12.01
CA LYS A 40 -8.64 18.45 12.78
C LYS A 40 -7.78 17.73 13.82
N VAL A 41 -8.40 17.27 14.89
CA VAL A 41 -7.82 16.28 15.81
C VAL A 41 -8.79 15.12 16.04
N TYR A 42 -8.23 13.92 16.16
CA TYR A 42 -8.96 12.77 16.68
C TYR A 42 -8.61 12.61 18.16
N LEU A 43 -9.61 12.77 19.03
CA LEU A 43 -9.45 12.68 20.47
C LEU A 43 -9.83 11.28 20.93
N GLU A 44 -8.83 10.48 21.32
CA GLU A 44 -9.05 9.11 21.76
C GLU A 44 -9.72 9.07 23.14
N THR A 45 -10.89 8.44 23.21
CA THR A 45 -11.65 8.32 24.47
C THR A 45 -11.19 7.14 25.31
N HIS A 46 -10.63 6.11 24.68
CA HIS A 46 -10.25 4.86 25.33
C HIS A 46 -9.05 4.17 24.68
N ARG A 47 -8.12 3.68 25.52
CA ARG A 47 -7.03 2.76 25.17
C ARG A 47 -6.57 1.98 26.41
N GLY A 48 -6.60 0.65 26.35
CA GLY A 48 -6.08 -0.22 27.40
C GLY A 48 -6.85 -0.04 28.71
N ALA A 49 -6.18 0.48 29.74
CA ALA A 49 -6.81 0.80 31.03
C ALA A 49 -7.36 2.24 31.10
N ASP A 50 -7.04 3.09 30.12
CA ASP A 50 -7.34 4.51 30.16
C ASP A 50 -8.67 4.79 29.46
N THR A 51 -9.65 5.31 30.21
CA THR A 51 -10.87 5.93 29.69
C THR A 51 -10.92 7.36 30.19
N ILE A 52 -11.00 8.33 29.28
CA ILE A 52 -10.96 9.75 29.67
C ILE A 52 -12.31 10.13 30.30
N PRO A 53 -12.33 10.72 31.51
CA PRO A 53 -13.57 11.20 32.12
C PRO A 53 -14.29 12.23 31.26
N ARG A 54 -15.63 12.21 31.28
CA ARG A 54 -16.48 13.06 30.42
C ARG A 54 -16.13 14.54 30.52
N GLU A 55 -15.98 15.04 31.74
CA GLU A 55 -15.67 16.45 31.98
C GLU A 55 -14.32 16.84 31.35
N ASN A 56 -13.29 16.01 31.52
CA ASN A 56 -11.97 16.26 30.96
C ASN A 56 -12.00 16.22 29.43
N MET A 57 -12.70 15.23 28.84
CA MET A 57 -12.83 15.14 27.38
C MET A 57 -13.57 16.34 26.80
N LEU A 58 -14.63 16.84 27.46
CA LEU A 58 -15.34 18.04 27.02
C LEU A 58 -14.46 19.30 27.10
N LYS A 59 -13.65 19.46 28.17
CA LYS A 59 -12.69 20.56 28.28
C LYS A 59 -11.65 20.55 27.16
N ILE A 60 -11.08 19.39 26.86
CA ILE A 60 -10.09 19.21 25.78
C ILE A 60 -10.73 19.47 24.42
N LYS A 61 -11.94 18.94 24.20
CA LYS A 61 -12.73 19.17 22.98
C LYS A 61 -12.97 20.67 22.76
N GLU A 62 -13.46 21.36 23.79
CA GLU A 62 -13.73 22.80 23.73
C GLU A 62 -12.44 23.62 23.47
N PHE A 63 -11.31 23.21 24.05
CA PHE A 63 -10.02 23.84 23.78
C PHE A 63 -9.68 23.82 22.28
N PHE A 64 -9.74 22.66 21.62
CA PHE A 64 -9.45 22.58 20.18
C PHE A 64 -10.48 23.31 19.30
N GLU A 65 -11.76 23.29 19.69
CA GLU A 65 -12.83 23.99 18.95
C GLU A 65 -12.66 25.52 19.02
N ARG A 66 -12.26 26.07 20.17
CA ARG A 66 -11.91 27.50 20.31
C ARG A 66 -10.74 27.91 19.41
N GLU A 67 -9.83 26.97 19.17
CA GLU A 67 -8.70 27.13 18.25
C GLU A 67 -9.06 26.91 16.77
N ASN A 68 -10.35 26.78 16.44
CA ASN A 68 -10.90 26.50 15.11
C ASN A 68 -10.43 25.16 14.50
N ILE A 69 -10.16 24.17 15.35
CA ILE A 69 -9.76 22.82 14.93
C ILE A 69 -10.94 21.86 15.13
N LYS A 70 -11.35 21.15 14.06
CA LYS A 70 -12.45 20.17 14.15
C LYS A 70 -12.06 19.03 15.10
N THR A 71 -13.00 18.58 15.93
CA THR A 71 -12.79 17.42 16.80
C THR A 71 -13.59 16.22 16.32
N SER A 72 -12.98 15.04 16.33
CA SER A 72 -13.62 13.73 16.10
C SER A 72 -13.17 12.76 17.19
N GLY A 73 -13.98 11.72 17.46
CA GLY A 73 -13.65 10.71 18.46
C GLY A 73 -12.69 9.66 17.91
N GLY A 74 -11.75 9.19 18.72
CA GLY A 74 -10.92 8.02 18.45
C GLY A 74 -11.19 6.90 19.47
N ILE A 75 -11.10 5.65 19.04
CA ILE A 75 -11.15 4.48 19.93
C ILE A 75 -10.05 3.51 19.52
N THR A 76 -9.16 3.17 20.44
CA THR A 76 -8.31 1.98 20.31
C THR A 76 -8.93 0.82 21.05
N ALA A 77 -9.30 -0.22 20.30
CA ALA A 77 -9.98 -1.40 20.81
C ALA A 77 -9.03 -2.34 21.58
N THR A 78 -8.52 -1.85 22.71
CA THR A 78 -7.74 -2.61 23.68
C THR A 78 -8.35 -2.45 25.06
N VAL A 79 -8.22 -3.46 25.92
CA VAL A 79 -8.79 -3.47 27.27
C VAL A 79 -7.92 -4.28 28.21
N ILE A 80 -7.77 -3.75 29.44
CA ILE A 80 -7.09 -4.41 30.55
C ILE A 80 -8.13 -4.63 31.66
N PHE A 81 -8.23 -5.88 32.12
CA PHE A 81 -8.97 -6.23 33.33
C PHE A 81 -7.98 -6.83 34.34
N GLU A 82 -8.10 -6.48 35.62
CA GLU A 82 -7.20 -7.02 36.64
C GLU A 82 -7.37 -8.55 36.77
N ASN A 83 -6.23 -9.25 36.88
CA ASN A 83 -6.13 -10.70 37.13
C ASN A 83 -6.86 -11.59 36.12
N GLU A 84 -6.78 -11.27 34.82
CA GLU A 84 -7.48 -12.00 33.79
C GLU A 84 -6.59 -13.00 33.05
N GLU A 85 -6.95 -14.29 33.08
CA GLU A 85 -6.26 -15.35 32.32
C GLU A 85 -6.22 -15.06 30.80
N LEU A 86 -7.17 -14.26 30.31
CA LEU A 86 -7.26 -13.88 28.90
C LEU A 86 -6.06 -13.06 28.41
N ASP A 87 -5.31 -12.40 29.28
CA ASP A 87 -4.13 -11.63 28.90
C ASP A 87 -3.07 -12.50 28.23
N TYR A 88 -3.00 -13.79 28.59
CA TYR A 88 -2.10 -14.75 27.96
C TYR A 88 -2.43 -15.01 26.48
N TYR A 89 -3.70 -14.94 26.10
CA TYR A 89 -4.18 -15.32 24.76
C TYR A 89 -4.33 -14.14 23.79
N ARG A 90 -4.09 -12.91 24.24
CA ARG A 90 -4.42 -11.68 23.50
C ARG A 90 -3.17 -10.85 23.27
N ILE A 91 -2.83 -10.62 22.01
CA ILE A 91 -1.74 -9.72 21.64
C ILE A 91 -2.19 -8.27 21.87
N PHE A 92 -1.32 -7.46 22.46
CA PHE A 92 -1.53 -6.03 22.76
C PHE A 92 -2.81 -5.69 23.54
N ASN A 93 -3.29 -6.61 24.38
CA ASN A 93 -4.51 -6.40 25.16
C ASN A 93 -5.76 -6.13 24.29
N THR A 94 -5.79 -6.58 23.03
CA THR A 94 -6.97 -6.52 22.13
C THR A 94 -8.16 -7.30 22.69
N PHE A 95 -9.40 -6.88 22.44
CA PHE A 95 -10.59 -7.55 23.01
C PHE A 95 -10.68 -9.05 22.63
N CYS A 96 -11.21 -9.86 23.55
CA CYS A 96 -11.70 -11.21 23.24
C CYS A 96 -13.17 -11.12 22.81
N TYR A 97 -13.44 -11.23 21.51
CA TYR A 97 -14.77 -10.99 20.96
C TYR A 97 -15.76 -12.17 21.12
N THR A 98 -15.38 -13.23 21.81
CA THR A 98 -16.31 -14.29 22.27
C THR A 98 -16.57 -14.24 23.77
N ASN A 99 -16.03 -13.25 24.46
CA ASN A 99 -16.25 -13.03 25.88
C ASN A 99 -17.27 -11.91 26.07
N GLN A 100 -18.39 -12.20 26.74
CA GLN A 100 -19.48 -11.24 26.90
C GLN A 100 -19.07 -9.98 27.68
N LYS A 101 -18.27 -10.12 28.75
CA LYS A 101 -17.76 -8.99 29.53
C LYS A 101 -16.92 -8.03 28.67
N HIS A 102 -16.10 -8.57 27.76
CA HIS A 102 -15.34 -7.77 26.81
C HIS A 102 -16.26 -7.07 25.80
N LEU A 103 -17.23 -7.78 25.24
CA LEU A 103 -18.20 -7.22 24.29
C LEU A 103 -19.06 -6.12 24.92
N ASP A 104 -19.50 -6.30 26.16
CA ASP A 104 -20.25 -5.30 26.93
C ASP A 104 -19.40 -4.05 27.17
N LYS A 105 -18.11 -4.23 27.50
CA LYS A 105 -17.18 -3.11 27.67
C LYS A 105 -16.92 -2.37 26.36
N LEU A 106 -16.76 -3.07 25.25
CA LEU A 106 -16.65 -2.45 23.92
C LEU A 106 -17.90 -1.60 23.61
N LYS A 107 -19.09 -2.16 23.84
CA LYS A 107 -20.36 -1.45 23.64
C LYS A 107 -20.43 -0.18 24.49
N GLU A 108 -20.05 -0.26 25.76
CA GLU A 108 -19.98 0.90 26.68
C GLU A 108 -19.06 1.99 26.12
N ILE A 109 -17.84 1.64 25.68
CA ILE A 109 -16.86 2.58 25.12
C ILE A 109 -17.39 3.26 23.86
N VAL A 110 -18.01 2.48 22.96
CA VAL A 110 -18.58 2.99 21.71
C VAL A 110 -19.74 3.94 22.00
N GLN A 111 -20.66 3.56 22.88
CA GLN A 111 -21.80 4.40 23.29
C GLN A 111 -21.33 5.70 23.96
N TYR A 112 -20.35 5.60 24.85
CA TYR A 112 -19.73 6.75 25.50
C TYR A 112 -19.14 7.72 24.47
N THR A 113 -18.36 7.22 23.53
CA THR A 113 -17.73 8.04 22.48
C THR A 113 -18.78 8.68 21.56
N ALA A 114 -19.81 7.94 21.17
CA ALA A 114 -20.92 8.44 20.35
C ALA A 114 -21.75 9.53 21.04
N SER A 115 -21.80 9.53 22.37
CA SER A 115 -22.44 10.62 23.12
C SER A 115 -21.68 11.96 23.02
N LEU A 116 -20.39 11.93 22.65
CA LEU A 116 -19.50 13.11 22.66
C LEU A 116 -19.18 13.65 21.27
N PHE A 117 -19.13 12.79 20.24
CA PHE A 117 -18.67 13.14 18.90
C PHE A 117 -19.69 12.77 17.82
N ASP A 118 -19.66 13.48 16.70
CA ASP A 118 -20.51 13.21 15.53
C ASP A 118 -19.82 12.32 14.49
N GLU A 119 -18.52 12.11 14.66
CA GLU A 119 -17.66 11.29 13.81
C GLU A 119 -16.66 10.55 14.71
N ILE A 120 -16.51 9.24 14.49
CA ILE A 120 -15.64 8.37 15.29
C ILE A 120 -14.81 7.51 14.35
N ILE A 121 -13.51 7.40 14.64
CA ILE A 121 -12.61 6.43 14.00
C ILE A 121 -12.25 5.32 15.00
N LEU A 122 -12.35 4.07 14.54
CA LEU A 122 -11.73 2.93 15.19
C LEU A 122 -10.29 2.80 14.67
N ASP A 123 -9.36 2.80 15.61
CA ASP A 123 -7.94 2.51 15.37
C ASP A 123 -7.72 1.05 14.94
N ASP A 124 -6.56 0.77 14.36
CA ASP A 124 -6.25 -0.50 13.72
C ASP A 124 -5.97 -1.67 14.70
N PHE A 125 -6.14 -1.45 16.01
CA PHE A 125 -6.16 -2.48 17.04
C PHE A 125 -7.53 -3.19 17.16
N PHE A 126 -8.52 -2.84 16.32
CA PHE A 126 -9.81 -3.54 16.21
C PHE A 126 -9.71 -4.90 15.49
N PHE A 127 -8.72 -5.71 15.88
CA PHE A 127 -8.46 -7.04 15.36
C PHE A 127 -8.48 -8.10 16.46
N THR A 128 -8.47 -9.37 16.08
CA THR A 128 -8.33 -10.48 17.03
C THR A 128 -7.46 -11.61 16.50
N ALA A 129 -6.46 -11.98 17.29
CA ALA A 129 -5.71 -13.22 17.13
C ALA A 129 -6.03 -14.22 18.26
N CYS A 130 -7.06 -13.96 19.07
CA CYS A 130 -7.31 -14.68 20.31
C CYS A 130 -7.69 -16.15 20.07
N THR A 131 -7.03 -17.05 20.78
CA THR A 131 -7.22 -18.52 20.71
C THR A 131 -7.61 -19.12 22.05
N CYS A 132 -8.23 -18.34 22.94
CA CYS A 132 -8.68 -18.84 24.25
C CYS A 132 -9.73 -19.97 24.10
N PRO A 133 -10.02 -20.74 25.17
CA PRO A 133 -11.00 -21.83 25.13
C PRO A 133 -12.38 -21.43 24.59
N SER A 134 -12.84 -20.20 24.89
CA SER A 134 -14.10 -19.66 24.34
C SER A 134 -14.02 -19.48 22.82
N CYS A 135 -12.94 -18.88 22.30
CA CYS A 135 -12.71 -18.75 20.86
C CYS A 135 -12.62 -20.11 20.16
N ILE A 136 -11.93 -21.10 20.75
CA ILE A 136 -11.83 -22.45 20.19
C ILE A 136 -13.22 -23.09 20.10
N LYS A 137 -14.02 -22.98 21.17
CA LYS A 137 -15.39 -23.49 21.20
C LYS A 137 -16.28 -22.81 20.16
N ALA A 138 -16.19 -21.48 20.04
CA ALA A 138 -16.98 -20.69 19.09
C ALA A 138 -16.58 -20.93 17.63
N LYS A 139 -15.28 -21.13 17.35
CA LYS A 139 -14.76 -21.48 16.02
C LYS A 139 -15.39 -22.77 15.49
N GLY A 140 -15.57 -23.77 16.35
CA GLY A 140 -16.06 -25.08 15.95
C GLY A 140 -15.21 -25.67 14.82
N ASN A 141 -15.86 -26.05 13.72
CA ASN A 141 -15.22 -26.67 12.56
C ASN A 141 -14.72 -25.68 11.49
N LEU A 142 -14.93 -24.38 11.66
CA LEU A 142 -14.43 -23.37 10.72
C LEU A 142 -12.89 -23.29 10.77
N SER A 143 -12.27 -22.83 9.69
CA SER A 143 -10.90 -22.33 9.78
C SER A 143 -10.83 -21.08 10.67
N TRP A 144 -9.64 -20.73 11.15
CA TRP A 144 -9.46 -19.51 11.93
C TRP A 144 -9.84 -18.26 11.14
N SER A 145 -9.44 -18.19 9.87
CA SER A 145 -9.79 -17.10 8.96
C SER A 145 -11.30 -16.95 8.80
N GLU A 146 -12.02 -18.01 8.43
CA GLU A 146 -13.49 -17.98 8.29
C GLU A 146 -14.18 -17.54 9.58
N PHE A 147 -13.75 -18.08 10.72
CA PHE A 147 -14.30 -17.72 12.01
C PHE A 147 -14.06 -16.25 12.36
N ARG A 148 -12.83 -15.75 12.24
CA ARG A 148 -12.47 -14.37 12.59
C ARG A 148 -13.17 -13.36 11.67
N LEU A 149 -13.23 -13.64 10.36
CA LEU A 149 -13.95 -12.82 9.39
C LEU A 149 -15.44 -12.72 9.72
N ASN A 150 -16.09 -13.85 10.07
CA ASN A 150 -17.50 -13.87 10.47
C ASN A 150 -17.72 -13.14 11.80
N LEU A 151 -16.91 -13.47 12.81
CA LEU A 151 -16.99 -12.88 14.15
C LEU A 151 -16.86 -11.36 14.09
N MET A 152 -15.84 -10.84 13.43
CA MET A 152 -15.60 -9.40 13.39
C MET A 152 -16.60 -8.65 12.52
N THR A 153 -17.21 -9.31 11.52
CA THR A 153 -18.36 -8.76 10.79
C THR A 153 -19.55 -8.55 11.73
N GLU A 154 -19.85 -9.55 12.56
CA GLU A 154 -20.94 -9.48 13.55
C GLU A 154 -20.63 -8.44 14.63
N VAL A 155 -19.42 -8.44 15.20
CA VAL A 155 -18.99 -7.47 16.21
C VAL A 155 -19.10 -6.04 15.68
N SER A 156 -18.66 -5.80 14.45
CA SER A 156 -18.79 -4.50 13.78
C SER A 156 -20.25 -4.05 13.74
N ARG A 157 -21.17 -4.95 13.37
CA ARG A 157 -22.59 -4.63 13.26
C ARG A 157 -23.25 -4.38 14.61
N GLU A 158 -23.07 -5.30 15.56
CA GLU A 158 -23.84 -5.33 16.81
C GLU A 158 -23.23 -4.44 17.90
N TYR A 159 -21.90 -4.49 18.06
CA TYR A 159 -21.21 -3.86 19.19
C TYR A 159 -20.54 -2.53 18.82
N VAL A 160 -20.41 -2.23 17.53
CA VAL A 160 -19.94 -0.91 17.05
C VAL A 160 -21.07 -0.10 16.44
N ILE A 161 -21.60 -0.50 15.27
CA ILE A 161 -22.57 0.34 14.53
C ILE A 161 -23.86 0.53 15.32
N LYS A 162 -24.53 -0.55 15.72
CA LYS A 162 -25.79 -0.48 16.49
C LYS A 162 -25.58 0.21 17.84
N ALA A 163 -24.46 -0.08 18.52
CA ALA A 163 -24.11 0.54 19.79
C ALA A 163 -24.02 2.07 19.65
N ALA A 164 -23.21 2.57 18.72
CA ALA A 164 -23.05 4.02 18.50
C ALA A 164 -24.37 4.68 18.08
N LYS A 165 -25.08 4.09 17.10
CA LYS A 165 -26.33 4.64 16.57
C LYS A 165 -27.49 4.60 17.57
N SER A 166 -27.44 3.72 18.58
CA SER A 166 -28.43 3.72 19.67
C SER A 166 -28.39 4.97 20.54
N VAL A 167 -27.23 5.62 20.62
CA VAL A 167 -27.04 6.87 21.39
C VAL A 167 -27.13 8.09 20.47
N LYS A 168 -26.57 8.00 19.27
CA LYS A 168 -26.57 9.07 18.28
C LYS A 168 -26.82 8.50 16.87
N PRO A 169 -28.07 8.53 16.38
CA PRO A 169 -28.43 7.88 15.10
C PRO A 169 -27.61 8.35 13.89
N ASP A 170 -27.22 9.63 13.85
CA ASP A 170 -26.54 10.25 12.71
C ASP A 170 -25.00 10.19 12.76
N VAL A 171 -24.42 9.62 13.84
CA VAL A 171 -22.97 9.51 14.02
C VAL A 171 -22.32 8.79 12.84
N LYS A 172 -21.19 9.32 12.37
CA LYS A 172 -20.38 8.72 11.30
C LYS A 172 -19.30 7.84 11.88
N LEU A 173 -19.23 6.60 11.41
CA LEU A 173 -18.30 5.60 11.91
C LEU A 173 -17.30 5.23 10.82
N ILE A 174 -16.02 5.33 11.17
CA ILE A 174 -14.87 5.08 10.32
C ILE A 174 -14.12 3.89 10.88
N ILE A 175 -13.78 2.92 10.04
CA ILE A 175 -12.86 1.84 10.38
C ILE A 175 -11.49 2.12 9.73
N LYS A 176 -10.43 2.20 10.55
CA LYS A 176 -9.05 2.20 10.05
C LYS A 176 -8.63 0.77 9.76
N TYR A 177 -8.16 0.54 8.54
CA TYR A 177 -7.52 -0.71 8.16
C TYR A 177 -6.00 -0.58 8.29
N PRO A 178 -5.31 -1.55 8.90
CA PRO A 178 -3.86 -1.50 9.09
C PRO A 178 -3.09 -1.71 7.79
N ASN A 179 -1.81 -1.39 7.78
CA ASN A 179 -0.91 -1.52 6.64
C ASN A 179 -0.54 -2.97 6.22
N TRP A 180 -1.00 -3.99 6.95
CA TRP A 180 -0.69 -5.42 6.72
C TRP A 180 -1.84 -6.18 6.03
N ILE A 181 -2.23 -5.78 4.81
CA ILE A 181 -3.38 -6.37 4.09
C ILE A 181 -3.36 -7.91 4.01
N GLU A 182 -2.17 -8.50 3.90
CA GLU A 182 -1.92 -9.94 3.84
C GLU A 182 -2.38 -10.71 5.09
N SER A 183 -2.54 -10.02 6.23
CA SER A 183 -2.90 -10.61 7.53
C SER A 183 -4.36 -10.35 7.94
N TYR A 184 -5.15 -9.65 7.13
CA TYR A 184 -6.52 -9.25 7.48
C TYR A 184 -7.43 -10.43 7.82
N GLN A 185 -7.45 -11.45 6.96
CA GLN A 185 -8.28 -12.63 7.13
C GLN A 185 -7.89 -13.43 8.37
N GLU A 186 -6.59 -13.44 8.72
CA GLU A 186 -6.10 -14.10 9.92
C GLU A 186 -6.37 -13.32 11.20
N THR A 187 -6.87 -12.09 11.12
CA THR A 187 -7.09 -11.24 12.30
C THR A 187 -8.49 -10.64 12.36
N GLY A 188 -9.33 -10.94 11.37
CA GLY A 188 -10.75 -10.57 11.33
C GLY A 188 -11.04 -9.20 10.72
N TYR A 189 -10.07 -8.53 10.10
CA TYR A 189 -10.41 -7.45 9.18
C TYR A 189 -11.06 -8.06 7.94
N ASN A 190 -12.31 -7.69 7.67
CA ASN A 190 -13.10 -8.18 6.55
C ASN A 190 -13.54 -7.02 5.66
N PRO A 191 -12.66 -6.46 4.81
CA PRO A 191 -13.04 -5.39 3.91
C PRO A 191 -13.96 -5.84 2.77
N GLN A 192 -14.44 -7.09 2.73
CA GLN A 192 -15.53 -7.44 1.82
C GLN A 192 -16.90 -7.08 2.42
N THR A 193 -17.04 -7.18 3.75
CA THR A 193 -18.32 -7.01 4.45
C THR A 193 -18.39 -5.72 5.26
N GLN A 194 -17.29 -5.35 5.94
CA GLN A 194 -17.27 -4.23 6.88
C GLN A 194 -17.44 -2.87 6.19
N VAL A 195 -16.96 -2.72 4.96
CA VAL A 195 -17.15 -1.52 4.13
C VAL A 195 -18.63 -1.27 3.78
N GLU A 196 -19.49 -2.28 3.82
CA GLU A 196 -20.95 -2.13 3.70
C GLU A 196 -21.62 -1.82 5.05
N ILE A 197 -20.89 -1.96 6.15
CA ILE A 197 -21.37 -1.76 7.52
C ILE A 197 -20.98 -0.37 8.05
N PHE A 198 -19.72 0.04 7.86
CA PHE A 198 -19.19 1.34 8.25
C PHE A 198 -19.54 2.42 7.23
N ASP A 199 -19.65 3.67 7.69
CA ASP A 199 -19.96 4.80 6.82
C ASP A 199 -18.77 5.14 5.89
N TYR A 200 -17.55 4.92 6.39
CA TYR A 200 -16.28 5.23 5.73
C TYR A 200 -15.17 4.28 6.14
N THR A 201 -14.11 4.25 5.32
CA THR A 201 -12.84 3.57 5.64
C THR A 201 -11.72 4.60 5.82
N TYR A 202 -10.65 4.17 6.46
CA TYR A 202 -9.39 4.90 6.58
C TYR A 202 -8.23 3.92 6.40
N THR A 203 -7.13 4.34 5.80
CA THR A 203 -6.02 3.44 5.47
C THR A 203 -4.77 3.76 6.29
N GLY A 204 -4.19 2.74 6.91
CA GLY A 204 -2.83 2.78 7.42
C GLY A 204 -1.85 2.83 6.26
N THR A 205 -1.09 3.92 6.17
CA THR A 205 -0.04 4.15 5.19
C THR A 205 1.33 4.14 5.86
N GLU A 206 1.42 3.63 7.09
CA GLU A 206 2.67 3.47 7.81
C GLU A 206 3.59 2.49 7.06
N THR A 207 4.87 2.81 6.94
CA THR A 207 5.90 1.87 6.51
C THR A 207 7.03 1.81 7.53
N ARG A 208 7.93 0.84 7.38
CA ARG A 208 9.03 0.60 8.31
C ARG A 208 10.34 0.45 7.56
N ASP A 209 11.44 0.46 8.30
CA ASP A 209 12.69 -0.02 7.74
C ASP A 209 12.52 -1.51 7.37
N PRO A 210 12.63 -1.88 6.08
CA PRO A 210 12.34 -3.23 5.62
C PRO A 210 13.41 -4.25 6.03
N ALA A 211 14.56 -3.81 6.57
CA ALA A 211 15.66 -4.68 6.97
C ALA A 211 15.74 -4.88 8.50
N TYR A 212 15.34 -3.87 9.29
CA TYR A 212 15.61 -3.83 10.74
C TYR A 212 14.38 -3.83 11.64
N THR A 213 13.17 -4.01 11.08
CA THR A 213 11.94 -4.08 11.87
C THR A 213 11.26 -5.45 11.74
N GLN A 214 10.41 -5.79 12.71
CA GLN A 214 9.68 -7.06 12.70
C GLN A 214 8.56 -7.13 11.66
N GLN A 215 8.14 -5.98 11.11
CA GLN A 215 7.07 -5.91 10.13
C GLN A 215 7.68 -5.84 8.73
N HIS A 216 7.19 -6.71 7.84
CA HIS A 216 7.65 -6.73 6.45
C HIS A 216 6.81 -5.74 5.62
N LEU A 217 7.06 -4.44 5.77
CA LEU A 217 6.27 -3.37 5.16
C LEU A 217 7.10 -2.56 4.16
N PRO A 218 7.09 -2.92 2.86
CA PRO A 218 7.87 -2.22 1.85
C PRO A 218 7.37 -0.79 1.65
N ARG A 219 8.29 0.11 1.27
CA ARG A 219 8.04 1.56 1.14
C ARG A 219 6.84 1.89 0.24
N TYR A 220 6.67 1.20 -0.90
CA TYR A 220 5.57 1.45 -1.84
C TYR A 220 4.18 1.11 -1.27
N ALA A 221 4.10 0.35 -0.16
CA ALA A 221 2.83 -0.02 0.47
C ALA A 221 1.99 1.18 0.93
N SER A 222 2.64 2.30 1.31
CA SER A 222 1.95 3.56 1.63
C SER A 222 1.09 4.07 0.46
N TYR A 223 1.52 3.81 -0.77
CA TYR A 223 0.77 4.17 -1.97
C TYR A 223 -0.24 3.08 -2.35
N SER A 224 0.23 1.84 -2.52
CA SER A 224 -0.58 0.75 -3.10
C SER A 224 -1.80 0.40 -2.26
N LEU A 225 -1.68 0.38 -0.93
CA LEU A 225 -2.79 0.05 -0.06
C LEU A 225 -3.88 1.13 -0.07
N LEU A 226 -3.49 2.41 -0.12
CA LEU A 226 -4.45 3.51 -0.27
C LEU A 226 -5.21 3.37 -1.59
N ARG A 227 -4.52 3.00 -2.68
CA ARG A 227 -5.15 2.73 -3.98
C ARG A 227 -6.13 1.56 -3.91
N TRP A 228 -5.79 0.47 -3.21
CA TRP A 228 -6.70 -0.67 -3.04
C TRP A 228 -8.00 -0.28 -2.35
N PHE A 229 -7.93 0.51 -1.27
CA PHE A 229 -9.13 1.00 -0.58
C PHE A 229 -9.92 2.04 -1.38
N GLU A 230 -9.25 2.88 -2.18
CA GLU A 230 -9.95 3.78 -3.09
C GLU A 230 -10.67 3.02 -4.21
N ASN A 231 -10.10 1.92 -4.71
CA ASN A 231 -10.74 1.05 -5.70
C ASN A 231 -11.82 0.14 -5.11
N LEU A 232 -11.72 -0.21 -3.83
CA LEU A 232 -12.75 -0.96 -3.11
C LEU A 232 -14.07 -0.19 -3.04
N LYS A 233 -14.02 1.07 -2.62
CA LYS A 233 -15.21 1.92 -2.52
C LYS A 233 -14.86 3.38 -2.82
N PRO A 234 -14.87 3.76 -4.11
CA PRO A 234 -14.49 5.09 -4.54
C PRO A 234 -15.19 6.19 -3.75
N GLY A 235 -14.39 7.14 -3.29
CA GLY A 235 -14.86 8.28 -2.54
C GLY A 235 -15.15 8.04 -1.05
N LYS A 236 -15.11 6.79 -0.56
CA LYS A 236 -15.41 6.43 0.85
C LYS A 236 -14.19 6.17 1.71
N ASN A 237 -13.00 6.06 1.12
CA ASN A 237 -11.75 6.14 1.86
C ASN A 237 -11.46 7.61 2.22
N LEU A 238 -11.37 7.93 3.51
CA LEU A 238 -11.23 9.30 3.97
C LEU A 238 -9.78 9.79 3.98
N GLY A 239 -8.80 8.89 4.08
CA GLY A 239 -7.42 9.34 4.18
C GLY A 239 -6.39 8.25 4.46
N GLY A 240 -5.14 8.71 4.53
CA GLY A 240 -3.97 7.94 4.95
C GLY A 240 -3.53 8.35 6.34
N TRP A 241 -3.06 7.37 7.11
CA TRP A 241 -2.61 7.53 8.49
C TRP A 241 -1.20 6.97 8.58
N PHE A 242 -0.26 7.75 9.12
CA PHE A 242 1.09 7.26 9.34
C PHE A 242 1.72 7.76 10.65
N ASP A 243 2.80 7.11 11.07
CA ASP A 243 3.50 7.40 12.32
C ASP A 243 5.01 7.60 12.13
N ALA A 244 5.64 8.21 13.14
CA ALA A 244 7.09 8.44 13.15
C ALA A 244 7.88 7.29 13.83
N LEU A 245 7.23 6.17 14.16
CA LEU A 245 7.88 5.03 14.78
C LEU A 245 8.86 4.41 13.80
N ASP A 246 10.01 4.01 14.33
CA ASP A 246 11.12 3.45 13.56
C ASP A 246 11.57 4.32 12.37
N CYS A 247 11.34 5.64 12.39
CA CYS A 247 11.76 6.55 11.31
C CYS A 247 13.00 7.40 11.64
N LEU A 248 13.54 7.30 12.87
CA LEU A 248 14.66 8.15 13.31
C LEU A 248 15.99 7.85 12.59
N TYR A 249 16.13 6.65 12.01
CA TYR A 249 17.31 6.29 11.22
C TYR A 249 17.45 7.17 9.96
N ASN A 250 16.34 7.73 9.49
CA ASN A 250 16.28 8.61 8.34
C ASN A 250 15.00 9.45 8.39
N ILE A 251 15.09 10.74 8.71
CA ILE A 251 13.91 11.64 8.69
C ILE A 251 13.16 11.59 7.35
N GLY A 252 13.88 11.33 6.25
CA GLY A 252 13.30 11.15 4.93
C GLY A 252 12.32 9.97 4.81
N SER A 253 12.43 8.92 5.64
CA SER A 253 11.45 7.82 5.64
C SER A 253 10.10 8.24 6.21
N TYR A 254 10.07 9.18 7.17
CA TYR A 254 8.82 9.77 7.64
C TYR A 254 8.20 10.72 6.59
N LEU A 255 9.04 11.53 5.93
CA LEU A 255 8.57 12.42 4.87
C LEU A 255 8.06 11.67 3.64
N GLU A 256 8.66 10.53 3.32
CA GLU A 256 8.22 9.66 2.25
C GLU A 256 6.81 9.12 2.48
N GLN A 257 6.48 8.70 3.70
CA GLN A 257 5.12 8.26 4.01
C GLN A 257 4.10 9.37 3.66
N ALA A 258 4.44 10.64 3.90
CA ALA A 258 3.64 11.78 3.46
C ALA A 258 3.59 11.90 1.93
N ASN A 259 4.73 11.77 1.23
CA ASN A 259 4.80 11.81 -0.23
C ASN A 259 3.84 10.77 -0.84
N LEU A 260 4.01 9.50 -0.46
CA LEU A 260 3.26 8.39 -1.03
C LEU A 260 1.77 8.47 -0.71
N THR A 261 1.41 8.94 0.49
CA THR A 261 0.02 9.21 0.87
C THR A 261 -0.62 10.28 -0.01
N VAL A 262 0.10 11.36 -0.32
CA VAL A 262 -0.40 12.42 -1.22
C VAL A 262 -0.40 11.97 -2.68
N PHE A 263 0.63 11.24 -3.12
CA PHE A 263 0.71 10.73 -4.49
C PHE A 263 -0.44 9.77 -4.80
N ALA A 264 -0.91 9.02 -3.81
CA ALA A 264 -2.08 8.16 -3.90
C ALA A 264 -3.42 8.91 -3.78
N LYS A 265 -3.39 10.24 -3.59
CA LYS A 265 -4.53 11.18 -3.49
C LYS A 265 -5.39 11.01 -2.24
N ALA A 266 -4.76 10.81 -1.07
CA ALA A 266 -5.46 10.87 0.21
C ALA A 266 -6.16 12.23 0.44
N LYS A 267 -7.39 12.21 0.93
CA LYS A 267 -8.19 13.42 1.21
C LYS A 267 -7.87 14.02 2.57
N GLU A 268 -7.49 13.18 3.52
CA GLU A 268 -7.04 13.54 4.87
C GLU A 268 -5.74 12.79 5.16
N ILE A 269 -4.80 13.47 5.82
CA ILE A 269 -3.58 12.89 6.36
C ILE A 269 -3.72 12.92 7.88
N THR A 270 -3.62 11.77 8.54
CA THR A 270 -3.60 11.68 10.00
C THR A 270 -2.21 11.33 10.50
N LEU A 271 -1.67 12.16 11.39
CA LEU A 271 -0.39 11.93 12.03
C LEU A 271 -0.59 11.22 13.37
N PHE A 272 0.02 10.04 13.53
CA PHE A 272 0.11 9.34 14.80
C PHE A 272 1.52 9.51 15.39
N ASP A 273 1.69 10.21 16.51
CA ASP A 273 0.64 10.80 17.34
C ASP A 273 1.10 12.09 18.03
N PHE A 274 0.13 12.85 18.54
CA PHE A 274 0.34 14.16 19.18
C PHE A 274 1.44 14.11 20.25
N SER A 275 1.44 13.06 21.08
CA SER A 275 2.34 12.94 22.23
C SER A 275 3.79 12.69 21.85
N ARG A 276 4.03 12.00 20.73
CA ARG A 276 5.36 11.70 20.19
C ARG A 276 5.88 12.77 19.26
N LEU A 277 4.98 13.44 18.53
CA LEU A 277 5.36 14.44 17.54
C LEU A 277 5.62 15.82 18.17
N ARG A 278 5.06 16.11 19.35
CA ARG A 278 5.34 17.36 20.07
C ARG A 278 6.84 17.51 20.32
N ASN A 279 7.40 18.66 19.94
CA ASN A 279 8.83 18.97 20.04
C ASN A 279 9.76 18.00 19.28
N SER A 280 9.25 17.27 18.29
CA SER A 280 10.06 16.37 17.47
C SER A 280 10.67 17.07 16.25
N VAL A 281 11.82 16.57 15.77
CA VAL A 281 12.46 17.03 14.52
C VAL A 281 11.62 16.75 13.28
N PHE A 282 10.67 15.82 13.37
CA PHE A 282 9.80 15.43 12.27
C PHE A 282 8.81 16.54 11.88
N VAL A 283 8.29 17.28 12.86
CA VAL A 283 7.22 18.27 12.62
C VAL A 283 7.68 19.45 11.74
N PRO A 284 8.83 20.11 12.00
CA PRO A 284 9.33 21.16 11.11
C PRO A 284 9.60 20.66 9.69
N ALA A 285 10.23 19.49 9.56
CA ALA A 285 10.55 18.88 8.27
C ALA A 285 9.27 18.53 7.48
N LEU A 286 8.30 17.91 8.15
CA LEU A 286 7.01 17.57 7.57
C LEU A 286 6.23 18.82 7.15
N GLY A 287 6.28 19.90 7.93
CA GLY A 287 5.62 21.15 7.58
C GLY A 287 6.12 21.74 6.27
N LEU A 288 7.43 21.71 6.04
CA LEU A 288 8.00 22.09 4.74
C LEU A 288 7.52 21.15 3.62
N GLN A 289 7.58 19.84 3.87
CA GLN A 289 7.22 18.85 2.88
C GLN A 289 5.75 18.92 2.47
N LEU A 290 4.82 19.05 3.42
CA LEU A 290 3.39 19.14 3.16
C LEU A 290 3.01 20.39 2.35
N ARG A 291 3.71 21.53 2.53
CA ARG A 291 3.51 22.70 1.67
C ARG A 291 3.92 22.43 0.22
N HIS A 292 5.03 21.71 0.01
CA HIS A 292 5.41 21.29 -1.33
C HIS A 292 4.40 20.29 -1.92
N LEU A 293 3.92 19.34 -1.12
CA LEU A 293 2.92 18.36 -1.53
C LEU A 293 1.57 19.00 -1.88
N ASP A 294 1.13 20.00 -1.13
CA ASP A 294 -0.08 20.77 -1.44
C ASP A 294 0.07 21.53 -2.78
N GLU A 295 1.25 22.04 -3.10
CA GLU A 295 1.53 22.65 -4.41
C GLU A 295 1.48 21.61 -5.55
N ILE A 296 2.05 20.42 -5.32
CA ILE A 296 2.10 19.33 -6.30
C ILE A 296 0.70 18.88 -6.71
N CYS A 297 -0.25 18.86 -5.77
CA CYS A 297 -1.64 18.47 -6.01
C CYS A 297 -2.32 19.25 -7.15
N LYS A 298 -1.84 20.45 -7.50
CA LYS A 298 -2.36 21.24 -8.63
C LYS A 298 -2.04 20.62 -10.00
N TYR A 299 -1.00 19.80 -10.07
CA TYR A 299 -0.49 19.22 -11.32
C TYR A 299 -0.90 17.76 -11.52
N ILE A 300 -1.41 17.10 -10.48
CA ILE A 300 -1.77 15.68 -10.51
C ILE A 300 -3.30 15.48 -10.39
N GLU A 301 -3.87 14.70 -11.31
CA GLU A 301 -5.28 14.30 -11.27
C GLU A 301 -5.47 12.94 -10.59
N ASN A 302 -6.27 12.04 -11.18
CA ASN A 302 -6.57 10.73 -10.64
C ASN A 302 -5.39 9.79 -10.92
N PRO A 303 -4.92 9.01 -9.93
CA PRO A 303 -3.85 8.07 -10.17
C PRO A 303 -4.30 7.00 -11.17
N ILE A 304 -3.38 6.61 -12.05
CA ILE A 304 -3.56 5.52 -13.01
C ILE A 304 -2.35 4.60 -12.94
N GLY A 305 -2.55 3.34 -13.31
CA GLY A 305 -1.51 2.34 -13.23
C GLY A 305 -1.90 1.05 -13.92
N ILE A 306 -0.98 0.10 -13.92
CA ILE A 306 -1.23 -1.27 -14.34
C ILE A 306 -2.08 -1.94 -13.25
N PRO A 307 -3.27 -2.47 -13.58
CA PRO A 307 -4.09 -3.12 -12.57
C PRO A 307 -3.39 -4.34 -11.99
N VAL A 308 -3.32 -4.39 -10.66
CA VAL A 308 -2.90 -5.57 -9.90
C VAL A 308 -4.14 -6.13 -9.22
N TYR A 309 -4.54 -7.33 -9.62
CA TYR A 309 -5.68 -7.98 -8.98
C TYR A 309 -5.24 -8.55 -7.64
N HIS A 310 -5.78 -8.01 -6.55
CA HIS A 310 -5.57 -8.51 -5.19
C HIS A 310 -6.93 -8.78 -4.55
N PRO A 311 -7.44 -10.03 -4.65
CA PRO A 311 -8.75 -10.39 -4.11
C PRO A 311 -8.93 -10.03 -2.62
N PHE A 312 -10.17 -10.09 -2.16
CA PHE A 312 -10.44 -10.04 -0.73
C PHE A 312 -9.86 -11.27 -0.03
N ASN A 313 -9.31 -11.07 1.17
CA ASN A 313 -8.89 -12.16 2.06
C ASN A 313 -7.87 -13.12 1.39
N SER A 314 -7.00 -12.59 0.52
CA SER A 314 -5.99 -13.34 -0.23
C SER A 314 -4.58 -13.15 0.33
N TYR A 315 -3.71 -14.11 0.05
CA TYR A 315 -2.31 -14.13 0.47
C TYR A 315 -1.49 -15.04 -0.45
N GLY A 316 -0.17 -14.90 -0.46
CA GLY A 316 0.72 -15.86 -1.13
C GLY A 316 2.02 -15.28 -1.65
N GLU A 317 2.00 -14.06 -2.18
CA GLU A 317 3.19 -13.30 -2.58
C GLU A 317 3.12 -11.88 -1.99
N ASP A 318 3.07 -11.84 -0.66
CA ASP A 318 2.84 -10.63 0.12
C ASP A 318 3.78 -9.50 -0.33
N HIS A 319 3.18 -8.38 -0.75
CA HIS A 319 3.87 -7.17 -1.22
C HIS A 319 4.76 -7.31 -2.47
N ILE A 320 4.68 -8.37 -3.28
CA ILE A 320 5.50 -8.47 -4.51
C ILE A 320 5.29 -7.28 -5.47
N TYR A 321 4.06 -6.78 -5.54
CA TYR A 321 3.71 -5.59 -6.30
C TYR A 321 4.37 -4.32 -5.75
N ASP A 322 4.61 -4.23 -4.44
CA ASP A 322 5.32 -3.09 -3.84
C ASP A 322 6.82 -3.12 -4.19
N TYR A 323 7.44 -4.30 -4.20
CA TYR A 323 8.84 -4.45 -4.67
C TYR A 323 8.98 -4.09 -6.15
N LEU A 324 8.01 -4.48 -6.97
CA LEU A 324 7.98 -4.12 -8.39
C LEU A 324 7.64 -2.64 -8.61
N GLY A 325 6.80 -2.04 -7.74
CA GLY A 325 6.49 -0.61 -7.75
C GLY A 325 7.73 0.24 -7.50
N MET A 326 8.59 -0.21 -6.59
CA MET A 326 9.90 0.38 -6.29
C MET A 326 10.91 0.30 -7.44
N VAL A 327 10.63 -0.45 -8.52
CA VAL A 327 11.44 -0.42 -9.75
C VAL A 327 10.75 0.31 -10.90
N GLY A 328 9.76 1.16 -10.62
CA GLY A 328 9.26 2.12 -11.61
C GLY A 328 8.16 1.54 -12.48
N ILE A 329 7.37 0.62 -11.93
CA ILE A 329 6.15 0.12 -12.54
C ILE A 329 4.97 0.74 -11.77
N PRO A 330 4.19 1.66 -12.37
CA PRO A 330 3.08 2.29 -11.66
C PRO A 330 1.93 1.29 -11.55
N PHE A 331 1.64 0.82 -10.33
CA PHE A 331 0.59 -0.15 -10.08
C PHE A 331 -0.69 0.50 -9.56
N GLU A 332 -1.82 -0.07 -9.95
CA GLU A 332 -3.14 0.26 -9.44
C GLU A 332 -3.74 -0.99 -8.79
N LEU A 333 -3.51 -1.13 -7.49
CA LEU A 333 -3.94 -2.29 -6.71
C LEU A 333 -5.47 -2.27 -6.52
N THR A 334 -6.15 -3.40 -6.75
CA THR A 334 -7.62 -3.45 -6.72
C THR A 334 -8.19 -4.82 -6.29
N PRO A 335 -9.29 -4.86 -5.51
CA PRO A 335 -10.02 -6.09 -5.20
C PRO A 335 -10.92 -6.59 -6.33
N HIS A 336 -11.01 -5.85 -7.43
CA HIS A 336 -11.87 -6.17 -8.56
C HIS A 336 -11.03 -6.53 -9.78
N PHE A 337 -11.34 -7.67 -10.41
CA PHE A 337 -10.62 -8.09 -11.61
C PHE A 337 -10.92 -7.12 -12.75
N SER A 338 -9.88 -6.50 -13.31
CA SER A 338 -10.00 -5.46 -14.34
C SER A 338 -10.29 -6.05 -15.72
N GLU A 339 -11.53 -6.46 -15.98
CA GLU A 339 -11.94 -7.06 -17.26
C GLU A 339 -11.64 -6.15 -18.47
N ASN A 340 -11.71 -4.84 -18.27
CA ASN A 340 -11.55 -3.83 -19.32
C ASN A 340 -10.11 -3.37 -19.57
N SER A 341 -9.14 -3.72 -18.72
CA SER A 341 -7.74 -3.35 -18.99
C SER A 341 -7.16 -4.14 -20.15
N ASP A 342 -6.12 -3.61 -20.79
CA ASP A 342 -5.37 -4.30 -21.85
C ASP A 342 -4.35 -5.28 -21.31
N ILE A 343 -3.95 -5.09 -20.05
CA ILE A 343 -3.04 -5.96 -19.32
C ILE A 343 -3.43 -5.96 -17.84
N VAL A 344 -3.25 -7.10 -17.18
CA VAL A 344 -3.44 -7.25 -15.73
C VAL A 344 -2.27 -8.02 -15.13
N PHE A 345 -1.82 -7.59 -13.95
CA PHE A 345 -0.78 -8.30 -13.18
C PHE A 345 -1.43 -9.23 -12.16
N ILE A 346 -0.94 -10.47 -12.12
CA ILE A 346 -1.49 -11.60 -11.38
C ILE A 346 -0.39 -12.20 -10.50
N THR A 347 -0.59 -12.18 -9.19
CA THR A 347 0.32 -12.71 -8.16
C THR A 347 -0.25 -14.00 -7.57
N ALA A 348 0.51 -14.68 -6.72
CA ALA A 348 0.02 -15.87 -6.01
C ALA A 348 -1.20 -15.59 -5.12
N ASP A 349 -1.44 -14.34 -4.71
CA ASP A 349 -2.64 -13.91 -3.97
C ASP A 349 -3.92 -14.23 -4.75
N CYS A 350 -3.85 -14.19 -6.09
CA CYS A 350 -4.99 -14.54 -6.95
C CYS A 350 -5.41 -16.01 -6.86
N THR A 351 -4.60 -16.89 -6.25
CA THR A 351 -4.92 -18.32 -6.10
C THR A 351 -6.11 -18.58 -5.17
N ASN A 352 -6.41 -17.62 -4.28
CA ASN A 352 -7.58 -17.68 -3.39
C ASN A 352 -8.91 -17.47 -4.14
N ASP A 353 -8.89 -16.93 -5.37
CA ASP A 353 -10.07 -16.82 -6.21
C ASP A 353 -10.30 -18.12 -7.01
N LYS A 354 -11.31 -18.90 -6.60
CA LYS A 354 -11.70 -20.15 -7.26
C LYS A 354 -12.07 -19.96 -8.75
N GLY A 355 -12.44 -18.75 -9.16
CA GLY A 355 -12.79 -18.40 -10.53
C GLY A 355 -11.63 -17.87 -11.39
N ILE A 356 -10.41 -17.78 -10.85
CA ILE A 356 -9.30 -17.06 -11.48
C ILE A 356 -8.98 -17.57 -12.89
N ILE A 357 -8.85 -18.88 -13.09
CA ILE A 357 -8.51 -19.45 -14.42
C ILE A 357 -9.55 -19.06 -15.47
N LYS A 358 -10.84 -19.05 -15.12
CA LYS A 358 -11.91 -18.63 -16.02
C LYS A 358 -11.79 -17.15 -16.38
N LYS A 359 -11.50 -16.29 -15.41
CA LYS A 359 -11.26 -14.85 -15.64
C LYS A 359 -10.08 -14.61 -16.58
N LEU A 360 -8.96 -15.29 -16.34
CA LEU A 360 -7.77 -15.19 -17.20
C LEU A 360 -8.05 -15.65 -18.64
N LYS A 361 -8.73 -16.80 -18.82
CA LYS A 361 -9.14 -17.28 -20.15
C LYS A 361 -9.97 -16.25 -20.90
N ASN A 362 -11.00 -15.70 -20.26
CA ASN A 362 -11.88 -14.71 -20.87
C ASN A 362 -11.09 -13.45 -21.28
N HIS A 363 -10.20 -12.97 -20.41
CA HIS A 363 -9.36 -11.81 -20.68
C HIS A 363 -8.44 -12.04 -21.88
N LEU A 364 -7.76 -13.19 -21.93
CA LEU A 364 -6.87 -13.58 -23.03
C LEU A 364 -7.62 -13.78 -24.35
N LEU A 365 -8.78 -14.45 -24.35
CA LEU A 365 -9.60 -14.64 -25.54
C LEU A 365 -10.13 -13.32 -26.12
N ALA A 366 -10.30 -12.30 -25.28
CA ALA A 366 -10.63 -10.94 -25.69
C ALA A 366 -9.44 -10.18 -26.32
N GLY A 367 -8.27 -10.80 -26.46
CA GLY A 367 -7.08 -10.19 -27.07
C GLY A 367 -6.17 -9.44 -26.11
N LYS A 368 -6.40 -9.58 -24.80
CA LYS A 368 -5.70 -8.81 -23.76
C LYS A 368 -4.53 -9.60 -23.19
N GLY A 369 -3.68 -8.90 -22.45
CA GLY A 369 -2.47 -9.46 -21.85
C GLY A 369 -2.66 -9.85 -20.38
N ILE A 370 -1.93 -10.87 -19.92
CA ILE A 370 -1.70 -11.08 -18.50
C ILE A 370 -0.20 -11.12 -18.23
N ILE A 371 0.22 -10.63 -17.07
CA ILE A 371 1.55 -10.88 -16.53
C ILE A 371 1.33 -11.65 -15.24
N MET A 372 1.88 -12.86 -15.13
CA MET A 372 1.79 -13.66 -13.92
C MET A 372 3.17 -13.93 -13.34
N THR A 373 3.24 -14.04 -12.02
CA THR A 373 4.47 -14.43 -11.33
C THR A 373 4.72 -15.94 -11.41
N SER A 374 5.96 -16.34 -11.19
CA SER A 374 6.30 -17.74 -10.96
C SER A 374 5.61 -18.32 -9.72
N GLY A 375 5.33 -17.53 -8.68
CA GLY A 375 4.59 -18.01 -7.51
C GLY A 375 3.13 -18.33 -7.82
N PHE A 376 2.44 -17.49 -8.61
CA PHE A 376 1.11 -17.80 -9.12
C PHE A 376 1.13 -19.08 -9.97
N LEU A 377 2.06 -19.15 -10.93
CA LEU A 377 2.20 -20.31 -11.80
C LEU A 377 2.40 -21.58 -10.98
N LYS A 378 3.34 -21.59 -10.03
CA LYS A 378 3.60 -22.74 -9.14
C LYS A 378 2.35 -23.16 -8.38
N SER A 379 1.64 -22.22 -7.78
CA SER A 379 0.45 -22.46 -6.96
C SER A 379 -0.76 -22.97 -7.75
N MET A 380 -0.78 -22.72 -9.06
CA MET A 380 -1.84 -23.15 -9.98
C MET A 380 -1.51 -24.41 -10.79
N GLN A 381 -0.30 -24.98 -10.66
CA GLN A 381 0.02 -26.27 -11.28
C GLN A 381 -0.91 -27.37 -10.73
N GLY A 382 -1.48 -28.18 -11.62
CA GLY A 382 -2.51 -29.17 -11.32
C GLY A 382 -3.91 -28.60 -11.12
N LYS A 383 -4.08 -27.27 -11.26
CA LYS A 383 -5.35 -26.56 -11.06
C LYS A 383 -5.86 -25.87 -12.34
N GLY A 384 -5.33 -26.25 -13.51
CA GLY A 384 -5.83 -25.83 -14.82
C GLY A 384 -5.00 -24.72 -15.49
N ILE A 385 -3.89 -24.28 -14.89
CA ILE A 385 -2.95 -23.34 -15.54
C ILE A 385 -2.27 -23.98 -16.76
N GLU A 386 -2.23 -25.30 -16.81
CA GLU A 386 -1.69 -26.12 -17.90
C GLU A 386 -2.38 -25.84 -19.24
N ASP A 387 -3.64 -25.39 -19.21
CA ASP A 387 -4.37 -25.01 -20.42
C ASP A 387 -3.84 -23.69 -21.02
N LEU A 388 -3.28 -22.81 -20.18
CA LEU A 388 -2.83 -21.47 -20.61
C LEU A 388 -1.37 -21.46 -21.08
N THR A 389 -0.51 -22.29 -20.48
CA THR A 389 0.93 -22.28 -20.78
C THR A 389 1.56 -23.67 -20.62
N SER A 390 2.67 -23.92 -21.33
CA SER A 390 3.52 -25.10 -21.15
C SER A 390 4.60 -24.94 -20.09
N VAL A 391 4.82 -23.71 -19.57
CA VAL A 391 5.85 -23.40 -18.59
C VAL A 391 5.50 -24.02 -17.23
N ARG A 392 6.48 -24.61 -16.55
CA ARG A 392 6.33 -25.25 -15.23
C ARG A 392 7.39 -24.75 -14.28
N VAL A 393 7.02 -24.51 -13.03
CA VAL A 393 7.97 -24.19 -11.96
C VAL A 393 8.41 -25.49 -11.29
N THR A 394 9.72 -25.71 -11.23
CA THR A 394 10.31 -26.88 -10.56
C THR A 394 10.65 -26.56 -9.10
N ASP A 395 11.11 -27.57 -8.36
CA ASP A 395 11.68 -27.37 -7.01
C ASP A 395 13.17 -27.02 -7.02
N LYS A 396 13.79 -26.93 -8.22
CA LYS A 396 15.19 -26.52 -8.36
C LYS A 396 15.30 -25.00 -8.31
N LYS A 397 16.45 -24.55 -7.82
CA LYS A 397 16.83 -23.13 -7.75
C LYS A 397 18.24 -22.96 -8.26
N VAL A 398 18.57 -21.78 -8.75
CA VAL A 398 19.89 -21.48 -9.29
C VAL A 398 20.35 -20.09 -8.90
N PHE A 399 21.64 -19.99 -8.57
CA PHE A 399 22.30 -18.72 -8.34
C PHE A 399 22.77 -18.14 -9.67
N THR A 400 22.59 -16.83 -9.84
CA THR A 400 23.00 -16.11 -11.05
C THR A 400 23.21 -14.64 -10.77
N ASN A 401 24.10 -14.02 -11.53
CA ASN A 401 24.17 -12.57 -11.70
C ASN A 401 24.35 -12.17 -13.17
N LEU A 402 24.25 -13.11 -14.11
CA LEU A 402 24.43 -12.86 -15.54
C LEU A 402 23.08 -13.04 -16.23
N PHE A 403 22.70 -12.05 -17.03
CA PHE A 403 21.45 -12.03 -17.76
C PHE A 403 21.70 -11.79 -19.24
N ALA A 404 20.81 -12.31 -20.07
CA ALA A 404 20.76 -12.01 -21.49
C ALA A 404 19.37 -11.54 -21.89
N ILE A 405 19.33 -10.51 -22.74
CA ILE A 405 18.13 -9.82 -23.21
C ILE A 405 18.21 -9.61 -24.73
N LYS A 406 17.12 -9.11 -25.33
CA LYS A 406 16.98 -8.91 -26.78
C LYS A 406 17.15 -10.23 -27.52
N THR A 407 16.19 -11.11 -27.29
CA THR A 407 16.15 -12.45 -27.89
C THR A 407 16.04 -12.35 -29.40
N GLU A 408 16.96 -13.02 -30.08
CA GLU A 408 17.02 -13.25 -31.51
C GLU A 408 16.57 -14.69 -31.83
N VAL A 409 16.46 -15.05 -33.11
CA VAL A 409 15.95 -16.36 -33.54
C VAL A 409 16.62 -17.55 -32.84
N CYS A 410 17.94 -17.50 -32.60
CA CYS A 410 18.71 -18.58 -31.97
C CYS A 410 19.72 -18.09 -30.92
N SER A 411 19.62 -16.84 -30.44
CA SER A 411 20.61 -16.25 -29.53
C SER A 411 20.05 -15.03 -28.79
N PHE A 412 20.90 -14.34 -28.03
CA PHE A 412 20.61 -13.05 -27.41
C PHE A 412 21.64 -12.03 -27.90
N SER A 413 21.22 -10.79 -28.14
CA SER A 413 22.12 -9.76 -28.66
C SER A 413 22.76 -8.89 -27.56
N LYS A 414 22.36 -9.04 -26.30
CA LYS A 414 22.98 -8.31 -25.18
C LYS A 414 23.05 -9.15 -23.91
N TYR A 415 24.22 -9.10 -23.26
CA TYR A 415 24.53 -9.78 -22.00
C TYR A 415 24.95 -8.76 -20.95
N VAL A 416 24.41 -8.87 -19.74
CA VAL A 416 24.60 -7.88 -18.67
C VAL A 416 24.71 -8.54 -17.31
N TYR A 417 25.49 -7.94 -16.42
CA TYR A 417 25.71 -8.43 -15.06
C TYR A 417 24.95 -7.60 -14.03
N GLY A 418 24.27 -8.28 -13.10
CA GLY A 418 23.65 -7.69 -11.93
C GLY A 418 24.69 -7.31 -10.86
N LYS A 419 24.27 -6.50 -9.90
CA LYS A 419 25.17 -6.00 -8.84
C LYS A 419 25.66 -7.10 -7.90
N LYS A 420 24.84 -8.14 -7.72
CA LYS A 420 25.06 -9.26 -6.81
C LYS A 420 24.44 -10.52 -7.39
N GLU A 421 24.91 -11.66 -6.90
CA GLU A 421 24.28 -12.94 -7.15
C GLU A 421 22.93 -13.02 -6.44
N ILE A 422 21.94 -13.58 -7.12
CA ILE A 422 20.57 -13.75 -6.64
C ILE A 422 20.16 -15.21 -6.81
N LEU A 423 19.19 -15.66 -6.01
CA LEU A 423 18.61 -17.00 -6.12
C LEU A 423 17.26 -16.94 -6.81
N ILE A 424 17.10 -17.66 -7.91
CA ILE A 424 15.84 -17.74 -8.66
C ILE A 424 15.31 -19.18 -8.74
N PRO A 425 13.99 -19.39 -8.78
CA PRO A 425 13.43 -20.69 -9.10
C PRO A 425 13.69 -21.06 -10.57
N VAL A 426 13.83 -22.36 -10.85
CA VAL A 426 14.03 -22.87 -12.21
C VAL A 426 12.67 -23.14 -12.85
N LEU A 427 12.42 -22.43 -13.96
CA LEU A 427 11.26 -22.65 -14.83
C LEU A 427 11.63 -23.61 -15.96
N GLU A 428 10.93 -24.74 -16.03
CA GLU A 428 10.93 -25.60 -17.21
C GLU A 428 10.03 -25.01 -18.28
N HIS A 429 10.53 -24.99 -19.51
CA HIS A 429 9.75 -24.63 -20.69
C HIS A 429 10.03 -25.63 -21.80
N ARG A 430 9.27 -25.53 -22.90
CA ARG A 430 9.49 -26.33 -24.11
C ARG A 430 9.90 -25.39 -25.24
N THR A 431 11.05 -25.65 -25.84
CA THR A 431 11.57 -24.87 -26.97
C THR A 431 10.51 -24.81 -28.08
N ASN A 432 10.30 -23.61 -28.63
CA ASN A 432 9.28 -23.29 -29.63
C ASN A 432 7.80 -23.38 -29.16
N ALA A 433 7.53 -23.79 -27.91
CA ALA A 433 6.20 -23.66 -27.32
C ALA A 433 6.03 -22.33 -26.57
N SER A 434 7.11 -21.85 -25.96
CA SER A 434 7.17 -20.62 -25.17
C SER A 434 8.41 -19.83 -25.55
N TRP A 435 8.30 -18.51 -25.62
CA TRP A 435 9.39 -17.62 -26.03
C TRP A 435 10.11 -17.02 -24.81
N GLN A 436 11.43 -17.06 -24.80
CA GLN A 436 12.24 -16.45 -23.75
C GLN A 436 12.47 -14.98 -24.10
N GLU A 437 11.94 -14.02 -23.34
CA GLU A 437 12.20 -12.58 -23.54
C GLU A 437 13.46 -12.14 -22.78
N ILE A 438 13.66 -12.71 -21.58
CA ILE A 438 14.82 -12.45 -20.73
C ILE A 438 15.23 -13.77 -20.07
N VAL A 439 16.52 -14.06 -20.06
CA VAL A 439 17.08 -15.22 -19.36
C VAL A 439 18.17 -14.79 -18.39
N ALA A 440 18.30 -15.53 -17.30
CA ALA A 440 19.51 -15.58 -16.50
C ALA A 440 20.40 -16.72 -16.99
N ILE A 441 21.70 -16.64 -16.73
CA ILE A 441 22.69 -17.62 -17.15
C ILE A 441 23.47 -18.05 -15.91
N SER A 442 23.67 -19.36 -15.77
CA SER A 442 24.55 -19.92 -14.74
C SER A 442 25.23 -21.16 -15.30
N GLY A 443 26.56 -21.15 -15.33
CA GLY A 443 27.36 -22.14 -16.04
C GLY A 443 27.01 -22.18 -17.53
N GLU A 444 26.82 -23.39 -18.07
CA GLU A 444 26.48 -23.63 -19.48
C GLU A 444 24.97 -23.68 -19.75
N ASN A 445 24.15 -23.21 -18.81
CA ASN A 445 22.70 -23.27 -18.91
C ASN A 445 22.05 -21.87 -18.76
N ASN A 446 20.89 -21.69 -19.37
CA ASN A 446 20.07 -20.50 -19.21
C ASN A 446 18.73 -20.83 -18.53
N PHE A 447 18.19 -19.84 -17.82
CA PHE A 447 17.02 -19.97 -16.96
C PHE A 447 16.09 -18.79 -17.24
N PRO A 448 14.81 -19.02 -17.56
CA PRO A 448 13.89 -17.93 -17.83
C PRO A 448 13.75 -16.93 -16.67
N ILE A 449 13.80 -15.64 -17.00
CA ILE A 449 13.38 -14.54 -16.14
C ILE A 449 12.04 -13.98 -16.61
N LEU A 450 11.85 -13.85 -17.92
CA LEU A 450 10.59 -13.44 -18.51
C LEU A 450 10.28 -14.33 -19.70
N MET A 451 9.18 -15.07 -19.60
CA MET A 451 8.64 -15.88 -20.69
C MET A 451 7.45 -15.18 -21.33
N LYS A 452 7.22 -15.46 -22.60
CA LYS A 452 6.04 -15.05 -23.36
C LYS A 452 5.39 -16.27 -24.02
N ASP A 453 4.08 -16.40 -23.82
CA ASP A 453 3.20 -17.34 -24.49
C ASP A 453 2.04 -16.59 -25.18
N SER A 454 1.38 -17.28 -26.10
CA SER A 454 0.13 -16.81 -26.72
C SER A 454 -1.03 -17.74 -26.34
N TYR A 455 -2.20 -17.18 -26.05
CA TYR A 455 -3.42 -17.96 -25.84
C TYR A 455 -4.60 -17.26 -26.53
N GLY A 456 -5.16 -17.89 -27.57
CA GLY A 456 -6.15 -17.25 -28.43
C GLY A 456 -5.58 -15.98 -29.09
N LYS A 457 -6.18 -14.83 -28.80
CA LYS A 457 -5.73 -13.51 -29.27
C LYS A 457 -4.83 -12.80 -28.24
N GLY A 458 -4.73 -13.34 -27.03
CA GLY A 458 -4.06 -12.71 -25.90
C GLY A 458 -2.61 -13.14 -25.75
N THR A 459 -1.89 -12.42 -24.89
CA THR A 459 -0.48 -12.70 -24.57
C THR A 459 -0.35 -12.98 -23.08
N ILE A 460 0.43 -14.00 -22.74
CA ILE A 460 0.76 -14.33 -21.36
C ILE A 460 2.24 -14.05 -21.17
N TYR A 461 2.58 -13.30 -20.13
CA TYR A 461 3.96 -13.19 -19.67
C TYR A 461 4.11 -13.90 -18.32
N THR A 462 5.17 -14.70 -18.16
CA THR A 462 5.53 -15.29 -16.87
C THR A 462 6.81 -14.64 -16.38
N LEU A 463 6.72 -13.89 -15.29
CA LEU A 463 7.85 -13.25 -14.62
C LEU A 463 8.37 -14.15 -13.49
N THR A 464 9.63 -14.55 -13.58
CA THR A 464 10.33 -15.27 -12.52
C THR A 464 10.59 -14.31 -11.36
N VAL A 465 10.01 -14.62 -10.21
CA VAL A 465 10.23 -13.87 -8.97
C VAL A 465 11.40 -14.52 -8.21
N PRO A 466 12.45 -13.76 -7.83
CA PRO A 466 13.52 -14.27 -6.99
C PRO A 466 13.02 -14.78 -5.64
N GLU A 467 13.76 -15.70 -5.02
CA GLU A 467 13.40 -16.27 -3.71
C GLU A 467 13.37 -15.24 -2.58
N ASN A 468 14.08 -14.12 -2.76
CA ASN A 468 13.98 -12.93 -1.93
C ASN A 468 13.53 -11.76 -2.82
N TYR A 469 12.33 -11.21 -2.60
CA TYR A 469 11.77 -10.16 -3.46
C TYR A 469 12.66 -8.91 -3.57
N SER A 470 13.44 -8.59 -2.53
CA SER A 470 14.36 -7.45 -2.56
C SER A 470 15.51 -7.63 -3.57
N ASP A 471 15.76 -8.84 -4.05
CA ASP A 471 16.75 -9.12 -5.08
C ASP A 471 16.35 -8.62 -6.47
N ILE A 472 15.07 -8.27 -6.69
CA ILE A 472 14.63 -7.53 -7.89
C ILE A 472 15.41 -6.22 -8.04
N TYR A 473 15.82 -5.58 -6.92
CA TYR A 473 16.64 -4.37 -6.96
C TYR A 473 18.08 -4.60 -7.43
N ASN A 474 18.52 -5.85 -7.49
CA ASN A 474 19.86 -6.23 -7.96
C ASN A 474 19.90 -6.53 -9.46
N TYR A 475 18.74 -6.53 -10.13
CA TYR A 475 18.67 -6.68 -11.58
C TYR A 475 19.38 -5.50 -12.28
N PRO A 476 20.12 -5.75 -13.37
CA PRO A 476 20.69 -4.68 -14.19
C PRO A 476 19.62 -3.69 -14.67
N PRO A 477 19.91 -2.39 -14.78
CA PRO A 477 18.98 -1.40 -15.34
C PRO A 477 18.39 -1.83 -16.68
N GLU A 478 19.16 -2.52 -17.52
CA GLU A 478 18.69 -2.97 -18.84
C GLU A 478 17.69 -4.12 -18.75
N VAL A 479 17.87 -5.04 -17.78
CA VAL A 479 16.87 -6.08 -17.51
C VAL A 479 15.59 -5.44 -16.98
N LEU A 480 15.70 -4.52 -16.02
CA LEU A 480 14.55 -3.79 -15.49
C LEU A 480 13.82 -3.00 -16.58
N THR A 481 14.55 -2.44 -17.54
CA THR A 481 13.98 -1.70 -18.67
C THR A 481 13.14 -2.60 -19.58
N GLU A 482 13.60 -3.81 -19.90
CA GLU A 482 12.81 -4.76 -20.70
C GLU A 482 11.57 -5.25 -19.93
N VAL A 483 11.68 -5.47 -18.61
CA VAL A 483 10.50 -5.75 -17.76
C VAL A 483 9.50 -4.58 -17.81
N ARG A 484 9.97 -3.34 -17.59
CA ARG A 484 9.12 -2.14 -17.65
C ARG A 484 8.41 -1.98 -18.98
N LYS A 485 9.07 -2.26 -20.11
CA LYS A 485 8.45 -2.18 -21.45
C LYS A 485 7.25 -3.11 -21.59
N VAL A 486 7.31 -4.31 -21.01
CA VAL A 486 6.19 -5.27 -21.04
C VAL A 486 5.02 -4.78 -20.18
N PHE A 487 5.30 -4.37 -18.94
CA PHE A 487 4.28 -3.84 -18.02
C PHE A 487 3.66 -2.55 -18.56
N MET A 488 4.49 -1.61 -18.99
CA MET A 488 4.11 -0.27 -19.41
C MET A 488 3.91 -0.16 -20.92
N LYS A 489 3.58 -1.26 -21.61
CA LYS A 489 3.44 -1.29 -23.07
C LYS A 489 2.46 -0.23 -23.60
N ASN A 490 1.40 0.05 -22.84
CA ASN A 490 0.33 0.99 -23.19
C ASN A 490 0.50 2.38 -22.57
N PHE A 491 1.58 2.63 -21.84
CA PHE A 491 1.94 3.99 -21.44
C PHE A 491 2.73 4.65 -22.56
N ASP A 492 2.57 5.97 -22.71
CA ASP A 492 3.34 6.77 -23.67
C ASP A 492 4.82 6.89 -23.32
N PHE A 493 5.22 6.40 -22.15
CA PHE A 493 6.57 6.49 -21.64
C PHE A 493 6.99 5.25 -20.84
N TYR A 494 8.29 5.11 -20.64
CA TYR A 494 8.90 4.24 -19.63
C TYR A 494 10.25 4.83 -19.20
N ILE A 495 10.90 4.23 -18.20
CA ILE A 495 12.23 4.67 -17.74
C ILE A 495 13.30 3.59 -17.91
N GLU A 496 14.50 4.03 -18.22
CA GLU A 496 15.74 3.29 -18.03
C GLU A 496 16.46 3.87 -16.79
N ALA A 497 16.50 3.07 -15.73
CA ALA A 497 17.08 3.39 -14.43
C ALA A 497 17.36 2.11 -13.64
N GLU A 498 18.21 2.21 -12.62
CA GLU A 498 18.39 1.16 -11.61
C GLU A 498 17.14 0.95 -10.73
N GLY A 499 17.18 -0.04 -9.84
CA GLY A 499 16.11 -0.27 -8.88
C GLY A 499 16.00 0.84 -7.82
N LYS A 500 14.91 0.84 -7.05
CA LYS A 500 14.59 1.87 -6.04
C LYS A 500 14.32 3.26 -6.64
N ILE A 501 13.75 3.28 -7.85
CA ILE A 501 13.19 4.46 -8.52
C ILE A 501 11.74 4.11 -8.84
N ALA A 502 10.77 4.80 -8.25
CA ALA A 502 9.35 4.53 -8.46
C ALA A 502 8.72 5.55 -9.42
N ILE A 503 7.61 5.15 -10.05
CA ILE A 503 6.78 5.99 -10.90
C ILE A 503 5.35 5.98 -10.36
N PHE A 504 4.74 7.15 -10.32
CA PHE A 504 3.32 7.35 -10.04
C PHE A 504 2.69 8.14 -11.19
N ALA A 505 1.71 7.57 -11.88
CA ALA A 505 1.13 8.16 -13.09
C ALA A 505 -0.29 8.69 -12.83
N TYR A 506 -0.72 9.69 -13.59
CA TYR A 506 -2.01 10.35 -13.43
C TYR A 506 -2.75 10.52 -14.76
N SER A 507 -4.07 10.68 -14.69
CA SER A 507 -4.98 10.76 -15.85
C SER A 507 -4.76 11.95 -16.79
N ASN A 508 -3.98 12.95 -16.37
CA ASN A 508 -3.73 14.19 -17.10
C ASN A 508 -2.34 14.25 -17.74
N ASP A 509 -1.77 13.10 -18.10
CA ASP A 509 -0.42 12.98 -18.67
C ASP A 509 0.72 13.49 -17.75
N THR A 510 0.42 13.69 -16.46
CA THR A 510 1.41 13.93 -15.42
C THR A 510 1.87 12.62 -14.81
N PHE A 511 3.12 12.55 -14.42
CA PHE A 511 3.68 11.47 -13.61
C PHE A 511 4.79 11.98 -12.70
N ILE A 512 4.99 11.30 -11.59
CA ILE A 512 6.05 11.59 -10.63
C ILE A 512 7.08 10.47 -10.71
N ILE A 513 8.37 10.84 -10.78
CA ILE A 513 9.48 9.92 -10.56
C ILE A 513 10.09 10.25 -9.19
N GLU A 514 10.17 9.27 -8.30
CA GLU A 514 10.79 9.41 -6.98
C GLU A 514 11.98 8.46 -6.84
N SER A 515 13.12 8.99 -6.39
CA SER A 515 14.29 8.21 -6.03
C SER A 515 14.28 7.87 -4.55
N PHE A 516 14.47 6.59 -4.25
CA PHE A 516 14.56 6.04 -2.90
C PHE A 516 16.00 5.71 -2.52
N LEU A 517 16.96 6.09 -3.37
CA LEU A 517 18.39 5.85 -3.22
C LEU A 517 19.03 6.90 -2.30
N PRO A 518 20.08 6.53 -1.54
CA PRO A 518 20.84 7.46 -0.70
C PRO A 518 21.92 8.24 -1.48
N TYR A 519 21.94 8.12 -2.81
CA TYR A 519 22.90 8.78 -3.69
C TYR A 519 22.19 9.32 -4.94
N ARG A 520 22.87 10.25 -5.63
CA ARG A 520 22.40 10.80 -6.90
C ARG A 520 22.30 9.72 -7.96
N CYS A 521 21.22 9.75 -8.73
CA CYS A 521 21.02 8.81 -9.82
C CYS A 521 20.54 9.53 -11.08
N LYS A 522 20.89 8.96 -12.22
CA LYS A 522 20.42 9.38 -13.54
C LYS A 522 19.26 8.47 -13.97
N VAL A 523 18.21 9.09 -14.49
CA VAL A 523 17.04 8.40 -15.06
C VAL A 523 16.87 8.86 -16.50
N ASN A 524 16.84 7.91 -17.42
CA ASN A 524 16.50 8.17 -18.83
C ASN A 524 15.00 7.92 -19.00
N VAL A 525 14.23 8.96 -19.33
CA VAL A 525 12.81 8.86 -19.66
C VAL A 525 12.68 8.70 -21.16
N HIS A 526 12.06 7.59 -21.59
CA HIS A 526 11.76 7.32 -22.98
C HIS A 526 10.32 7.72 -23.27
N LEU A 527 10.11 8.64 -24.21
CA LEU A 527 8.79 8.96 -24.75
C LEU A 527 8.59 8.23 -26.07
N LYS A 528 7.54 7.42 -26.13
CA LYS A 528 7.10 6.66 -27.32
C LYS A 528 6.38 7.55 -28.34
N ILE A 529 5.93 8.73 -27.92
CA ILE A 529 5.28 9.72 -28.78
C ILE A 529 6.23 10.87 -29.05
N LYS A 530 6.54 11.10 -30.33
CA LYS A 530 7.54 12.10 -30.76
C LYS A 530 7.12 13.55 -30.56
N ASP A 531 5.84 13.82 -30.75
CA ASP A 531 5.32 15.19 -30.74
C ASP A 531 5.09 15.69 -29.31
N LYS A 532 5.07 14.79 -28.32
CA LYS A 532 4.98 15.17 -26.91
C LYS A 532 6.32 15.66 -26.38
N LYS A 533 6.27 16.78 -25.66
CA LYS A 533 7.37 17.37 -24.91
C LYS A 533 7.33 16.90 -23.45
N LEU A 534 8.48 16.89 -22.81
CA LEU A 534 8.60 16.60 -21.38
C LEU A 534 8.84 17.89 -20.59
N MET A 535 7.95 18.17 -19.64
CA MET A 535 7.99 19.35 -18.78
C MET A 535 8.23 18.96 -17.32
N ASP A 536 9.04 19.73 -16.58
CA ASP A 536 8.98 19.77 -15.11
C ASP A 536 7.86 20.73 -14.71
N ALA A 537 6.75 20.16 -14.21
CA ALA A 537 5.53 20.92 -13.94
C ALA A 537 5.71 21.92 -12.78
N LEU A 538 6.51 21.57 -11.78
CA LEU A 538 6.76 22.45 -10.62
C LEU A 538 7.68 23.61 -10.97
N ARG A 539 8.68 23.36 -11.83
CA ARG A 539 9.69 24.36 -12.20
C ARG A 539 9.30 25.15 -13.44
N ASN A 540 8.21 24.77 -14.11
CA ASN A 540 7.79 25.32 -15.40
C ASN A 540 8.94 25.31 -16.41
N PHE A 541 9.57 24.15 -16.56
CA PHE A 541 10.79 23.97 -17.36
C PHE A 541 10.63 22.85 -18.39
N GLU A 542 10.88 23.15 -19.66
CA GLU A 542 10.90 22.16 -20.74
C GLU A 542 12.27 21.44 -20.78
N PHE A 543 12.26 20.12 -20.72
CA PHE A 543 13.47 19.33 -20.95
C PHE A 543 13.78 19.25 -22.43
N LYS A 544 15.08 19.33 -22.76
CA LYS A 544 15.55 19.01 -24.11
C LYS A 544 15.87 17.53 -24.22
N PRO A 545 15.50 16.85 -25.31
CA PRO A 545 15.86 15.45 -25.50
C PRO A 545 17.39 15.34 -25.61
N SER A 546 17.96 14.38 -24.89
CA SER A 546 19.39 14.02 -24.98
C SER A 546 19.66 13.16 -26.21
N LEU A 547 18.67 12.40 -26.66
CA LEU A 547 18.70 11.63 -27.91
C LEU A 547 17.32 11.64 -28.58
N VAL A 548 17.32 11.80 -29.90
CA VAL A 548 16.13 11.67 -30.75
C VAL A 548 16.36 10.51 -31.71
N SER A 549 15.50 9.50 -31.69
CA SER A 549 15.60 8.32 -32.56
C SER A 549 14.42 8.26 -33.55
N GLN A 550 14.40 7.23 -34.41
CA GLN A 550 13.26 7.01 -35.32
C GLN A 550 11.96 6.69 -34.58
N ASN A 551 12.02 6.14 -33.36
CA ASN A 551 10.85 5.63 -32.66
C ASN A 551 10.55 6.39 -31.35
N GLU A 552 11.56 6.95 -30.69
CA GLU A 552 11.43 7.52 -29.34
C GLU A 552 12.32 8.74 -29.13
N ASN A 553 11.91 9.62 -28.21
CA ASN A 553 12.72 10.70 -27.64
C ASN A 553 13.19 10.29 -26.24
N ILE A 554 14.47 10.51 -25.94
CA ILE A 554 15.06 10.19 -24.63
C ILE A 554 15.40 11.50 -23.92
N TYR A 555 15.00 11.60 -22.65
CA TYR A 555 15.27 12.73 -21.79
C TYR A 555 16.06 12.27 -20.57
N GLU A 556 17.17 12.93 -20.29
CA GLU A 556 18.00 12.63 -19.13
C GLU A 556 17.58 13.49 -17.93
N ILE A 557 17.26 12.84 -16.81
CA ILE A 557 16.87 13.49 -15.57
C ILE A 557 17.83 13.08 -14.45
N ASN A 558 18.43 14.09 -13.82
CA ASN A 558 19.26 13.90 -12.63
C ASN A 558 18.42 14.07 -11.36
N LEU A 559 18.36 13.02 -10.55
CA LEU A 559 17.67 13.00 -9.27
C LEU A 559 18.67 13.07 -8.12
N GLU A 560 18.36 13.92 -7.15
CA GLU A 560 19.07 13.95 -5.87
C GLU A 560 18.62 12.77 -5.00
N PRO A 561 19.41 12.37 -3.99
CA PRO A 561 18.99 11.34 -3.04
C PRO A 561 17.62 11.65 -2.45
N THR A 562 16.76 10.65 -2.30
CA THR A 562 15.46 10.78 -1.62
C THR A 562 14.62 11.97 -2.14
N SER A 563 14.61 12.18 -3.46
CA SER A 563 13.93 13.31 -4.11
C SER A 563 13.06 12.85 -5.25
N PHE A 564 12.10 13.69 -5.64
CA PHE A 564 11.22 13.42 -6.78
C PHE A 564 11.19 14.57 -7.80
N ARG A 565 10.60 14.31 -8.96
CA ARG A 565 10.23 15.29 -10.00
C ARG A 565 8.80 15.05 -10.43
N VAL A 566 8.05 16.14 -10.62
CA VAL A 566 6.71 16.11 -11.21
C VAL A 566 6.86 16.45 -12.68
N LEU A 567 6.61 15.45 -13.52
CA LEU A 567 6.82 15.53 -14.95
C LEU A 567 5.48 15.50 -15.67
N LYS A 568 5.36 16.25 -16.76
CA LYS A 568 4.14 16.29 -17.56
C LYS A 568 4.48 16.12 -19.03
N LEU A 569 3.69 15.33 -19.73
CA LEU A 569 3.72 15.26 -21.18
C LEU A 569 2.78 16.32 -21.74
N GLU A 570 3.30 17.21 -22.59
CA GLU A 570 2.51 18.24 -23.27
C GLU A 570 2.60 18.08 -24.78
N ASN A 571 1.51 18.40 -25.48
CA ASN A 571 1.44 18.35 -26.94
C ASN A 571 2.12 19.56 -27.60
#